data_AF-A0A1U9VJK4-F1
#
_entry.id   AF-A0A1U9VJK4-F1
#
_cell.length_a   1.000
_cell.length_b   1.000
_cell.length_c   1.000
_cell.angle_alpha   90.00
_cell.angle_beta   90.00
_cell.angle_gamma   90.00
#
_symmetry.space_group_name_H-M   'P 1'
#
loop_
_entity.id
_entity.type
_entity.pdbx_description
1 polymer ?
#
loop_
_entity_poly.entity_id
_entity_poly.type
_entity_poly.pdbx_seq_one_letter_code
_entity_poly.pdbx_strand_id
1 'polypeptide(L)'
;MSASALRFAAAWPDAAALAGRIIDRHADAFGRAPHAWSVTDRADEATTATTVLLTADRAQAERARAAGARVVLTETRNGERIDTVHDRLGTYRFASTATGEALGERFVAMFGAALALAFEPRDALCVARAWIAEAPADALAWPARFDTLPRVLEPALPCAASPDLAFAPCPTQLGVYAVVPDAAWVERLVALKVPTVQLRVKSDNAQAVAEQVRRAAAAAHGSQTRLFINDHWRVALDVHAQTPDSGLYGIHLGQEDIDDADLAAIRAAGLRLGISTHGYAEMLRVAPLNPSYLALGAVFATPTKTMPTVPQGLGRLFAYAAAMRTRVPAPPLVAIGGIDLAAMPRVLESGVGCVAVVRAITQAGDVPAAVQALQATFAAHVRA
;
A
#
# COMPACT_ATOMS: atom_id res chain seq x y z
N MET A 1 -9.48 11.52 -24.68
CA MET A 1 -8.12 11.29 -24.15
C MET A 1 -7.53 10.13 -24.93
N SER A 2 -6.45 10.35 -25.66
CA SER A 2 -5.84 9.34 -26.54
C SER A 2 -5.40 8.13 -25.69
N ALA A 3 -5.64 6.91 -26.19
CA ALA A 3 -5.15 5.70 -25.54
C ALA A 3 -3.63 5.84 -25.33
N SER A 4 -3.16 5.69 -24.09
CA SER A 4 -1.72 5.53 -23.87
C SER A 4 -1.27 4.33 -24.70
N ALA A 5 -0.44 4.60 -25.71
CA ALA A 5 0.01 3.57 -26.64
C ALA A 5 0.95 2.62 -25.90
N LEU A 6 0.51 1.38 -25.68
CA LEU A 6 1.35 0.29 -25.23
C LEU A 6 1.97 -0.38 -26.45
N ARG A 7 3.30 -0.54 -26.45
CA ARG A 7 4.04 -1.22 -27.50
C ARG A 7 4.71 -2.47 -26.94
N PHE A 8 4.70 -3.54 -27.73
CA PHE A 8 5.40 -4.78 -27.43
C PHE A 8 6.47 -5.05 -28.48
N ALA A 9 7.55 -5.71 -28.09
CA ALA A 9 8.50 -6.27 -29.04
C ALA A 9 7.84 -7.34 -29.92
N ALA A 10 8.44 -7.55 -31.09
CA ALA A 10 7.97 -8.52 -32.07
C ALA A 10 7.99 -9.98 -31.55
N ALA A 11 8.70 -10.25 -30.45
CA ALA A 11 8.75 -11.56 -29.80
C ALA A 11 7.40 -12.01 -29.19
N TRP A 12 6.44 -11.10 -29.01
CA TRP A 12 5.13 -11.41 -28.42
C TRP A 12 3.96 -10.90 -29.29
N PRO A 13 3.79 -11.46 -30.50
CA PRO A 13 2.80 -10.97 -31.46
C PRO A 13 1.36 -10.99 -30.93
N ASP A 14 0.99 -11.98 -30.10
CA ASP A 14 -0.40 -12.11 -29.62
C ASP A 14 -0.64 -11.42 -28.27
N ALA A 15 0.43 -11.00 -27.58
CA ALA A 15 0.31 -10.30 -26.30
C ALA A 15 -0.43 -8.96 -26.43
N ALA A 16 -0.24 -8.26 -27.55
CA ALA A 16 -0.87 -6.97 -27.81
C ALA A 16 -2.40 -7.04 -27.83
N ALA A 17 -2.97 -8.04 -28.50
CA ALA A 17 -4.42 -8.19 -28.61
C ALA A 17 -5.08 -8.54 -27.27
N LEU A 18 -4.46 -9.43 -26.49
CA LEU A 18 -4.94 -9.76 -25.15
C LEU A 18 -4.82 -8.56 -24.19
N ALA A 19 -3.67 -7.89 -24.18
CA ALA A 19 -3.46 -6.70 -23.36
C ALA A 19 -4.48 -5.60 -23.67
N GLY A 20 -4.77 -5.34 -24.95
CA GLY A 20 -5.78 -4.37 -25.36
C GLY A 20 -7.16 -4.64 -24.74
N ARG A 21 -7.63 -5.90 -24.81
CA ARG A 21 -8.92 -6.29 -24.20
C ARG A 21 -8.94 -6.16 -22.68
N ILE A 22 -7.83 -6.49 -22.00
CA ILE A 22 -7.69 -6.31 -20.55
C ILE A 22 -7.75 -4.81 -20.21
N ILE A 23 -7.00 -3.98 -20.94
CA ILE A 23 -6.98 -2.54 -20.73
C ILE A 23 -8.38 -1.96 -20.92
N ASP A 24 -9.07 -2.30 -22.00
CA ASP A 24 -10.40 -1.75 -22.29
C ASP A 24 -11.43 -2.13 -21.23
N ARG A 25 -11.32 -3.34 -20.65
CA ARG A 25 -12.20 -3.75 -19.53
C ARG A 25 -11.96 -2.96 -18.24
N HIS A 26 -10.70 -2.60 -17.96
CA HIS A 26 -10.31 -2.08 -16.64
C HIS A 26 -9.92 -0.59 -16.62
N ALA A 27 -9.84 0.07 -17.78
CA ALA A 27 -9.42 1.47 -17.88
C ALA A 27 -10.34 2.42 -17.10
N ASP A 28 -11.64 2.16 -17.06
CA ASP A 28 -12.58 2.99 -16.29
C ASP A 28 -12.36 2.86 -14.78
N ALA A 29 -11.92 1.68 -14.32
CA ALA A 29 -11.65 1.43 -12.90
C ALA A 29 -10.30 2.02 -12.46
N PHE A 30 -9.23 1.74 -13.20
CA PHE A 30 -7.86 2.08 -12.79
C PHE A 30 -7.30 3.36 -13.41
N GLY A 31 -7.96 3.90 -14.44
CA GLY A 31 -7.40 4.94 -15.29
C GLY A 31 -6.35 4.39 -16.26
N ARG A 32 -5.66 5.31 -16.94
CA ARG A 32 -4.57 4.99 -17.88
C ARG A 32 -3.29 5.69 -17.46
N ALA A 33 -2.15 5.09 -17.81
CA ALA A 33 -0.83 5.67 -17.59
C ALA A 33 -0.72 7.05 -18.26
N PRO A 34 -0.07 8.03 -17.61
CA PRO A 34 0.08 9.38 -18.16
C PRO A 34 1.05 9.42 -19.35
N HIS A 35 1.78 8.34 -19.61
CA HIS A 35 2.70 8.18 -20.72
C HIS A 35 2.53 6.80 -21.37
N ALA A 36 3.01 6.67 -22.60
CA ALA A 36 3.14 5.40 -23.30
C ALA A 36 4.17 4.50 -22.61
N TRP A 37 3.96 3.19 -22.67
CA TRP A 37 4.92 2.17 -22.23
C TRP A 37 5.37 1.34 -23.42
N SER A 38 6.63 0.91 -23.39
CA SER A 38 7.17 -0.10 -24.31
C SER A 38 7.68 -1.29 -23.51
N VAL A 39 7.31 -2.51 -23.90
CA VAL A 39 7.80 -3.75 -23.30
C VAL A 39 8.60 -4.50 -24.36
N THR A 40 9.86 -4.82 -24.06
CA THR A 40 10.79 -5.43 -25.03
C THR A 40 11.60 -6.56 -24.39
N ASP A 41 12.08 -7.50 -25.20
CA ASP A 41 13.08 -8.50 -24.84
C ASP A 41 14.49 -8.11 -25.32
N ARG A 42 14.63 -6.93 -25.95
CA ARG A 42 15.85 -6.44 -26.56
C ARG A 42 16.46 -5.27 -25.79
N ALA A 43 17.67 -5.49 -25.26
CA ALA A 43 18.36 -4.48 -24.46
C ALA A 43 18.70 -3.18 -25.22
N ASP A 44 18.88 -3.23 -26.54
CA ASP A 44 19.18 -2.05 -27.38
C ASP A 44 17.96 -1.13 -27.59
N GLU A 45 16.75 -1.66 -27.42
CA GLU A 45 15.50 -0.88 -27.43
C GLU A 45 15.16 -0.30 -26.03
N ALA A 46 15.73 -0.90 -24.98
CA ALA A 46 15.51 -0.54 -23.59
C ALA A 46 16.43 0.59 -23.12
N THR A 47 16.19 1.80 -23.63
CA THR A 47 17.04 2.99 -23.38
C THR A 47 16.31 4.15 -22.70
N THR A 48 15.05 3.97 -22.31
CA THR A 48 14.24 5.04 -21.71
C THR A 48 13.54 4.58 -20.43
N ALA A 49 13.20 5.53 -19.55
CA ALA A 49 12.45 5.27 -18.33
C ALA A 49 11.03 4.70 -18.57
N THR A 50 10.50 4.83 -19.80
CA THR A 50 9.21 4.31 -20.24
C THR A 50 9.31 2.99 -21.01
N THR A 51 10.52 2.43 -21.11
CA THR A 51 10.74 1.08 -21.66
C THR A 51 11.04 0.10 -20.53
N VAL A 52 10.41 -1.07 -20.57
CA VAL A 52 10.69 -2.20 -19.68
C VAL A 52 11.31 -3.33 -20.49
N LEU A 53 12.54 -3.72 -20.13
CA LEU A 53 13.15 -4.95 -20.62
C LEU A 53 12.66 -6.12 -19.78
N LEU A 54 12.12 -7.15 -20.41
CA LEU A 54 11.88 -8.46 -19.81
C LEU A 54 12.96 -9.42 -20.31
N THR A 55 13.75 -10.01 -19.41
CA THR A 55 14.85 -10.87 -19.85
C THR A 55 15.18 -11.95 -18.81
N ALA A 56 15.82 -13.03 -19.26
CA ALA A 56 16.50 -14.00 -18.40
C ALA A 56 18.04 -13.84 -18.46
N ASP A 57 18.53 -12.90 -19.28
CA ASP A 57 19.95 -12.64 -19.49
C ASP A 57 20.40 -11.47 -18.59
N ARG A 58 21.26 -11.78 -17.61
CA ARG A 58 21.81 -10.79 -16.66
C ARG A 58 22.61 -9.70 -17.37
N ALA A 59 23.36 -10.02 -18.41
CA ALA A 59 24.16 -9.02 -19.12
C ALA A 59 23.25 -8.03 -19.88
N GLN A 60 22.13 -8.49 -20.43
CA GLN A 60 21.12 -7.60 -21.01
C GLN A 60 20.46 -6.72 -19.96
N ALA A 61 20.09 -7.29 -18.82
CA ALA A 61 19.52 -6.56 -17.69
C ALA A 61 20.44 -5.43 -17.22
N GLU A 62 21.73 -5.70 -17.06
CA GLU A 62 22.72 -4.71 -16.65
C GLU A 62 22.88 -3.58 -17.67
N ARG A 63 22.95 -3.90 -18.98
CA ARG A 63 23.03 -2.90 -20.05
C ARG A 63 21.80 -1.99 -20.10
N ALA A 64 20.60 -2.56 -20.06
CA ALA A 64 19.36 -1.78 -20.09
C ALA A 64 19.21 -0.90 -18.84
N ARG A 65 19.58 -1.41 -17.66
CA ARG A 65 19.58 -0.63 -16.42
C ARG A 65 20.55 0.55 -16.50
N ALA A 66 21.77 0.33 -17.01
CA ALA A 66 22.74 1.40 -17.22
C ALA A 66 22.26 2.45 -18.23
N ALA A 67 21.44 2.05 -19.21
CA ALA A 67 20.79 2.94 -20.17
C ALA A 67 19.54 3.66 -19.61
N GLY A 68 19.18 3.45 -18.33
CA GLY A 68 18.07 4.14 -17.67
C GLY A 68 16.69 3.49 -17.84
N ALA A 69 16.62 2.32 -18.47
CA ALA A 69 15.38 1.56 -18.60
C ALA A 69 14.98 0.84 -17.32
N ARG A 70 13.73 0.40 -17.28
CA ARG A 70 13.20 -0.50 -16.27
C ARG A 70 13.49 -1.93 -16.70
N VAL A 71 13.73 -2.82 -15.75
CA VAL A 71 14.13 -4.19 -16.05
C VAL A 71 13.37 -5.16 -15.17
N VAL A 72 12.90 -6.25 -15.75
CA VAL A 72 12.48 -7.47 -15.06
C VAL A 72 13.42 -8.59 -15.50
N LEU A 73 14.30 -9.00 -14.59
CA LEU A 73 15.17 -10.15 -14.77
C LEU A 73 14.53 -11.37 -14.10
N THR A 74 14.22 -12.40 -14.88
CA THR A 74 13.61 -13.64 -14.36
C THR A 74 14.61 -14.79 -14.39
N GLU A 75 14.73 -15.50 -13.27
CA GLU A 75 15.55 -16.70 -13.13
C GLU A 75 14.74 -17.83 -12.49
N THR A 76 15.09 -19.09 -12.74
CA THR A 76 14.53 -20.24 -12.03
C THR A 76 15.61 -20.86 -11.17
N ARG A 77 15.36 -21.04 -9.87
CA ARG A 77 16.29 -21.66 -8.92
C ARG A 77 15.50 -22.59 -8.00
N ASN A 78 15.91 -23.86 -7.92
CA ASN A 78 15.30 -24.86 -7.03
C ASN A 78 13.77 -24.99 -7.15
N GLY A 79 13.23 -24.87 -8.37
CA GLY A 79 11.77 -24.94 -8.61
C GLY A 79 11.00 -23.66 -8.28
N GLU A 80 11.65 -22.64 -7.72
CA GLU A 80 11.09 -21.30 -7.59
C GLU A 80 11.53 -20.41 -8.74
N ARG A 81 10.63 -19.51 -9.14
CA ARG A 81 10.92 -18.40 -10.03
C ARG A 81 11.29 -17.19 -9.19
N ILE A 82 12.42 -16.58 -9.53
CA ILE A 82 12.94 -15.38 -8.90
C ILE A 82 12.90 -14.24 -9.91
N ASP A 83 12.07 -13.25 -9.66
CA ASP A 83 11.96 -12.06 -10.50
C ASP A 83 12.62 -10.88 -9.80
N THR A 84 13.59 -10.25 -10.45
CA THR A 84 14.25 -9.03 -9.99
C THR A 84 13.77 -7.86 -10.83
N VAL A 85 13.03 -6.93 -10.22
CA VAL A 85 12.54 -5.72 -10.85
C VAL A 85 13.43 -4.55 -10.45
N HIS A 86 13.97 -3.86 -11.44
CA HIS A 86 14.62 -2.56 -11.26
C HIS A 86 13.70 -1.47 -11.78
N ASP A 87 13.19 -0.65 -10.86
CA ASP A 87 12.40 0.52 -11.20
C ASP A 87 12.95 1.81 -10.56
N ARG A 88 12.23 2.92 -10.70
CA ARG A 88 12.65 4.23 -10.19
C ARG A 88 12.68 4.33 -8.66
N LEU A 89 11.99 3.43 -7.95
CA LEU A 89 11.97 3.37 -6.49
C LEU A 89 12.99 2.38 -5.93
N GLY A 90 13.69 1.64 -6.80
CA GLY A 90 14.78 0.77 -6.41
C GLY A 90 14.64 -0.64 -7.00
N THR A 91 15.13 -1.61 -6.24
CA THR A 91 15.13 -3.02 -6.63
C THR A 91 14.14 -3.79 -5.77
N TYR A 92 13.25 -4.54 -6.41
CA TYR A 92 12.45 -5.54 -5.75
C TYR A 92 12.83 -6.93 -6.24
N ARG A 93 12.89 -7.89 -5.33
CA ARG A 93 13.04 -9.30 -5.68
C ARG A 93 11.82 -10.06 -5.18
N PHE A 94 11.26 -10.87 -6.05
CA PHE A 94 10.07 -11.65 -5.78
C PHE A 94 10.34 -13.12 -6.01
N ALA A 95 9.69 -13.99 -5.24
CA ALA A 95 9.66 -15.42 -5.42
C ALA A 95 8.23 -15.89 -5.71
N SER A 96 8.07 -16.75 -6.72
CA SER A 96 6.82 -17.45 -6.99
C SER A 96 7.10 -18.87 -7.43
N THR A 97 6.08 -19.73 -7.46
CA THR A 97 6.20 -21.07 -8.06
C THR A 97 6.60 -20.94 -9.54
N ALA A 98 7.57 -21.75 -10.00
CA ALA A 98 7.98 -21.76 -11.40
C ALA A 98 7.01 -22.57 -12.28
N THR A 99 5.78 -22.07 -12.44
CA THR A 99 4.81 -22.65 -13.38
C THR A 99 4.99 -22.04 -14.77
N GLY A 100 4.88 -22.88 -15.81
CA GLY A 100 4.91 -22.48 -17.22
C GLY A 100 6.15 -21.72 -17.67
N GLU A 101 6.03 -21.06 -18.83
CA GLU A 101 7.07 -20.19 -19.37
C GLU A 101 7.24 -18.91 -18.52
N ALA A 102 8.50 -18.50 -18.35
CA ALA A 102 8.87 -17.34 -17.53
C ALA A 102 8.27 -16.02 -18.03
N LEU A 103 8.38 -15.80 -19.34
CA LEU A 103 8.06 -14.57 -20.05
C LEU A 103 7.18 -14.88 -21.28
N GLY A 104 6.28 -15.85 -21.14
CA GLY A 104 5.33 -16.21 -22.21
C GLY A 104 4.29 -15.11 -22.46
N GLU A 105 3.64 -15.14 -23.62
CA GLU A 105 2.76 -14.05 -24.09
C GLU A 105 1.64 -13.69 -23.12
N ARG A 106 1.06 -14.69 -22.44
CA ARG A 106 0.03 -14.49 -21.41
C ARG A 106 0.53 -13.60 -20.26
N PHE A 107 1.73 -13.86 -19.77
CA PHE A 107 2.35 -13.06 -18.72
C PHE A 107 2.63 -11.64 -19.23
N VAL A 108 3.22 -11.53 -20.43
CA VAL A 108 3.59 -10.25 -21.04
C VAL A 108 2.37 -9.38 -21.30
N ALA A 109 1.26 -9.98 -21.77
CA ALA A 109 0.00 -9.27 -21.99
C ALA A 109 -0.55 -8.66 -20.70
N MET A 110 -0.62 -9.45 -19.63
CA MET A 110 -1.13 -8.97 -18.33
C MET A 110 -0.18 -7.92 -17.71
N PHE A 111 1.12 -8.14 -17.80
CA PHE A 111 2.15 -7.21 -17.33
C PHE A 111 2.05 -5.86 -18.06
N GLY A 112 2.02 -5.88 -19.39
CA GLY A 112 1.87 -4.68 -20.21
C GLY A 112 0.54 -3.96 -19.97
N ALA A 113 -0.57 -4.71 -19.83
CA ALA A 113 -1.87 -4.14 -19.50
C ALA A 113 -1.83 -3.41 -18.14
N ALA A 114 -1.23 -4.02 -17.11
CA ALA A 114 -1.08 -3.38 -15.81
C ALA A 114 -0.24 -2.09 -15.89
N LEU A 115 0.87 -2.07 -16.63
CA LEU A 115 1.63 -0.85 -16.89
C LEU A 115 0.78 0.25 -17.53
N ALA A 116 0.01 -0.10 -18.58
CA ALA A 116 -0.87 0.84 -19.28
C ALA A 116 -2.05 1.32 -18.40
N LEU A 117 -2.43 0.55 -17.38
CA LEU A 117 -3.41 0.89 -16.33
C LEU A 117 -2.75 1.61 -15.13
N ALA A 118 -1.56 2.17 -15.35
CA ALA A 118 -0.82 3.02 -14.44
C ALA A 118 -0.30 2.32 -13.17
N PHE A 119 -0.13 0.99 -13.20
CA PHE A 119 0.67 0.28 -12.20
C PHE A 119 2.16 0.42 -12.53
N GLU A 120 3.00 0.56 -11.50
CA GLU A 120 4.45 0.58 -11.65
C GLU A 120 4.97 -0.84 -11.98
N PRO A 121 6.17 -0.98 -12.60
CA PRO A 121 6.70 -2.29 -13.00
C PRO A 121 6.69 -3.37 -11.91
N ARG A 122 7.00 -3.02 -10.66
CA ARG A 122 6.96 -3.96 -9.52
C ARG A 122 5.56 -4.48 -9.23
N ASP A 123 4.52 -3.64 -9.31
CA ASP A 123 3.14 -4.05 -9.07
C ASP A 123 2.55 -4.77 -10.28
N ALA A 124 2.92 -4.34 -11.50
CA ALA A 124 2.57 -5.03 -12.73
C ALA A 124 3.10 -6.46 -12.76
N LEU A 125 4.31 -6.69 -12.24
CA LEU A 125 4.87 -8.03 -12.04
C LEU A 125 4.01 -8.84 -11.05
N CYS A 126 3.69 -8.28 -9.87
CA CYS A 126 2.87 -8.97 -8.88
C CYS A 126 1.53 -9.43 -9.47
N VAL A 127 0.86 -8.53 -10.19
CA VAL A 127 -0.41 -8.80 -10.87
C VAL A 127 -0.25 -9.89 -11.93
N ALA A 128 0.74 -9.77 -12.82
CA ALA A 128 0.95 -10.75 -13.88
C ALA A 128 1.27 -12.15 -13.34
N ARG A 129 2.08 -12.24 -12.27
CA ARG A 129 2.38 -13.52 -11.61
C ARG A 129 1.15 -14.12 -10.92
N ALA A 130 0.38 -13.32 -10.20
CA ALA A 130 -0.87 -13.78 -9.60
C ALA A 130 -1.87 -14.26 -10.65
N TRP A 131 -2.03 -13.54 -11.76
CA TRP A 131 -2.96 -13.90 -12.83
C TRP A 131 -2.59 -15.24 -13.51
N ILE A 132 -1.29 -15.49 -13.71
CA ILE A 132 -0.80 -16.78 -14.21
C ILE A 132 -1.06 -17.90 -13.20
N ALA A 133 -0.81 -17.66 -11.91
CA ALA A 133 -1.02 -18.64 -10.85
C ALA A 133 -2.51 -18.93 -10.58
N GLU A 134 -3.38 -17.93 -10.72
CA GLU A 134 -4.84 -18.09 -10.61
C GLU A 134 -5.44 -18.82 -11.80
N ALA A 135 -4.86 -18.65 -13.00
CA ALA A 135 -5.37 -19.20 -14.25
C ALA A 135 -6.90 -19.03 -14.39
N PRO A 136 -7.42 -17.78 -14.30
CA PRO A 136 -8.86 -17.55 -14.22
C PRO A 136 -9.56 -18.04 -15.49
N ALA A 137 -10.78 -18.58 -15.32
CA ALA A 137 -11.62 -19.01 -16.44
C ALA A 137 -11.98 -17.83 -17.37
N ASP A 138 -12.21 -16.66 -16.79
CA ASP A 138 -12.30 -15.39 -17.53
C ASP A 138 -10.89 -14.81 -17.72
N ALA A 139 -10.36 -14.93 -18.93
CA ALA A 139 -9.02 -14.45 -19.28
C ALA A 139 -8.87 -12.91 -19.20
N LEU A 140 -9.94 -12.16 -18.96
CA LEU A 140 -9.88 -10.71 -18.76
C LEU A 140 -10.08 -10.30 -17.28
N ALA A 141 -10.28 -11.26 -16.37
CA ALA A 141 -10.42 -10.99 -14.95
C ALA A 141 -9.12 -10.45 -14.35
N TRP A 142 -9.23 -9.51 -13.42
CA TRP A 142 -8.10 -9.04 -12.61
C TRP A 142 -7.85 -10.04 -11.46
N PRO A 143 -6.59 -10.40 -11.16
CA PRO A 143 -6.30 -11.34 -10.07
C PRO A 143 -6.74 -10.77 -8.72
N ALA A 144 -7.36 -11.60 -7.90
CA ALA A 144 -8.01 -11.18 -6.67
C ALA A 144 -7.61 -12.02 -5.44
N ARG A 145 -6.77 -13.04 -5.60
CA ARG A 145 -6.34 -13.89 -4.49
C ARG A 145 -4.97 -13.46 -3.98
N PHE A 146 -4.82 -13.39 -2.67
CA PHE A 146 -3.56 -12.98 -2.04
C PHE A 146 -2.52 -14.09 -2.06
N ASP A 147 -2.94 -15.35 -1.93
CA ASP A 147 -2.07 -16.53 -1.88
C ASP A 147 -1.39 -16.84 -3.23
N THR A 148 -1.87 -16.25 -4.33
CA THR A 148 -1.27 -16.37 -5.67
C THR A 148 -0.28 -15.26 -6.00
N LEU A 149 -0.28 -14.16 -5.24
CA LEU A 149 0.70 -13.10 -5.40
C LEU A 149 2.10 -13.62 -5.04
N PRO A 150 3.15 -13.09 -5.67
CA PRO A 150 4.51 -13.54 -5.36
C PRO A 150 4.93 -13.06 -3.96
N ARG A 151 5.87 -13.78 -3.35
CA ARG A 151 6.49 -13.40 -2.07
C ARG A 151 7.59 -12.38 -2.29
N VAL A 152 7.66 -11.33 -1.49
CA VAL A 152 8.78 -10.38 -1.52
C VAL A 152 10.00 -11.00 -0.82
N LEU A 153 11.14 -10.96 -1.49
CA LEU A 153 12.46 -11.28 -0.95
C LEU A 153 13.25 -10.01 -0.62
N GLU A 154 13.17 -9.01 -1.52
CA GLU A 154 13.78 -7.70 -1.33
C GLU A 154 12.81 -6.58 -1.73
N PRO A 155 12.82 -5.45 -1.00
CA PRO A 155 13.62 -5.16 0.20
C PRO A 155 13.17 -6.04 1.38
N ALA A 156 14.16 -6.65 2.05
CA ALA A 156 13.91 -7.58 3.14
C ALA A 156 13.41 -6.83 4.38
N LEU A 157 12.56 -7.48 5.17
CA LEU A 157 12.16 -6.97 6.47
C LEU A 157 13.29 -7.16 7.50
N PRO A 158 13.43 -6.27 8.49
CA PRO A 158 14.49 -6.37 9.50
C PRO A 158 14.30 -7.53 10.48
N CYS A 159 13.08 -8.08 10.59
CA CYS A 159 12.80 -9.26 11.42
C CYS A 159 12.20 -10.40 10.62
N ALA A 160 12.49 -11.64 11.04
CA ALA A 160 11.85 -12.83 10.50
C ALA A 160 10.33 -12.79 10.74
N ALA A 161 9.58 -13.18 9.72
CA ALA A 161 8.13 -13.29 9.80
C ALA A 161 7.71 -14.65 10.34
N SER A 162 6.83 -14.65 11.35
CA SER A 162 6.15 -15.86 11.83
C SER A 162 4.71 -15.50 12.23
N PRO A 163 3.71 -16.38 12.02
CA PRO A 163 2.36 -16.21 12.55
C PRO A 163 2.33 -15.96 14.06
N ASP A 164 3.25 -16.59 14.81
CA ASP A 164 3.38 -16.42 16.27
C ASP A 164 3.92 -15.03 16.67
N LEU A 165 4.37 -14.25 15.69
CA LEU A 165 4.92 -12.91 15.85
C LEU A 165 3.93 -11.85 15.32
N ALA A 166 2.63 -12.07 15.47
CA ALA A 166 1.63 -11.05 15.15
C ALA A 166 1.67 -9.87 16.13
N PHE A 167 1.35 -8.66 15.64
CA PHE A 167 1.10 -7.52 16.52
C PHE A 167 -0.27 -7.66 17.18
N ALA A 168 -0.48 -6.93 18.30
CA ALA A 168 -1.77 -6.90 18.97
C ALA A 168 -2.89 -6.56 17.98
N PRO A 169 -4.06 -7.21 18.01
CA PRO A 169 -5.09 -7.03 16.99
C PRO A 169 -5.83 -5.70 17.15
N CYS A 170 -6.30 -5.14 16.03
CA CYS A 170 -7.30 -4.08 15.98
C CYS A 170 -8.68 -4.66 15.66
N PRO A 171 -9.77 -3.99 16.08
CA PRO A 171 -11.08 -4.25 15.50
C PRO A 171 -11.06 -4.03 13.99
N THR A 172 -11.85 -4.80 13.24
CA THR A 172 -12.02 -4.61 11.79
C THR A 172 -12.51 -3.19 11.50
N GLN A 173 -13.39 -2.65 12.34
CA GLN A 173 -13.93 -1.30 12.23
C GLN A 173 -13.22 -0.35 13.19
N LEU A 174 -12.28 0.43 12.67
CA LEU A 174 -11.60 1.51 13.42
C LEU A 174 -12.37 2.84 13.34
N GLY A 175 -13.38 2.94 12.48
CA GLY A 175 -14.25 4.11 12.35
C GLY A 175 -13.63 5.24 11.52
N VAL A 176 -14.03 6.46 11.83
CA VAL A 176 -13.37 7.67 11.31
C VAL A 176 -12.02 7.83 11.99
N TYR A 177 -10.96 7.95 11.19
CA TYR A 177 -9.60 8.06 11.67
C TYR A 177 -9.03 9.44 11.33
N ALA A 178 -8.82 10.29 12.34
CA ALA A 178 -8.23 11.61 12.13
C ALA A 178 -6.70 11.58 12.26
N VAL A 179 -5.98 12.17 11.30
CA VAL A 179 -4.53 12.40 11.41
C VAL A 179 -4.27 13.89 11.65
N VAL A 180 -3.62 14.23 12.77
CA VAL A 180 -3.50 15.60 13.28
C VAL A 180 -2.07 15.97 13.70
N PRO A 181 -1.68 17.26 13.64
CA PRO A 181 -0.28 17.66 13.79
C PRO A 181 0.25 17.73 15.22
N ASP A 182 -0.62 17.91 16.22
CA ASP A 182 -0.23 18.20 17.60
C ASP A 182 -1.24 17.66 18.63
N ALA A 183 -0.83 17.68 19.90
CA ALA A 183 -1.61 17.18 21.02
C ALA A 183 -2.87 18.00 21.31
N ALA A 184 -2.88 19.30 21.04
CA ALA A 184 -4.08 20.13 21.21
C ALA A 184 -5.21 19.68 20.27
N TRP A 185 -4.86 19.26 19.05
CA TRP A 185 -5.82 18.60 18.17
C TRP A 185 -6.30 17.26 18.72
N VAL A 186 -5.40 16.43 19.29
CA VAL A 186 -5.79 15.16 19.91
C VAL A 186 -6.79 15.40 21.04
N GLU A 187 -6.49 16.31 21.97
CA GLU A 187 -7.36 16.72 23.08
C GLU A 187 -8.76 17.12 22.58
N ARG A 188 -8.82 17.96 21.53
CA ARG A 188 -10.07 18.38 20.90
C ARG A 188 -10.86 17.20 20.32
N LEU A 189 -10.20 16.29 19.60
CA LEU A 189 -10.87 15.17 18.93
C LEU A 189 -11.29 14.06 19.89
N VAL A 190 -10.56 13.87 20.99
CA VAL A 190 -10.99 13.00 22.10
C VAL A 190 -12.28 13.52 22.72
N ALA A 191 -12.38 14.83 22.98
CA ALA A 191 -13.61 15.45 23.50
C ALA A 191 -14.81 15.28 22.53
N LEU A 192 -14.54 15.26 21.22
CA LEU A 192 -15.52 14.98 20.18
C LEU A 192 -15.74 13.47 19.90
N LYS A 193 -15.14 12.59 20.71
CA LYS A 193 -15.27 11.13 20.64
C LYS A 193 -14.93 10.56 19.26
N VAL A 194 -13.92 11.11 18.59
CA VAL A 194 -13.40 10.52 17.35
C VAL A 194 -12.80 9.15 17.68
N PRO A 195 -13.22 8.04 17.02
CA PRO A 195 -12.87 6.70 17.47
C PRO A 195 -11.38 6.37 17.32
N THR A 196 -10.70 6.94 16.32
CA THR A 196 -9.27 6.73 16.09
C THR A 196 -8.59 8.05 15.73
N VAL A 197 -7.48 8.36 16.40
CA VAL A 197 -6.70 9.58 16.16
C VAL A 197 -5.22 9.22 16.03
N GLN A 198 -4.51 9.83 15.10
CA GLN A 198 -3.07 9.71 14.94
C GLN A 198 -2.42 11.07 15.13
N LEU A 199 -1.48 11.13 16.06
CA LEU A 199 -0.59 12.26 16.24
C LEU A 199 0.57 12.15 15.25
N ARG A 200 0.72 13.15 14.39
CA ARG A 200 1.78 13.26 13.38
C ARG A 200 2.59 14.54 13.57
N VAL A 201 3.56 14.46 14.48
CA VAL A 201 4.47 15.58 14.78
C VAL A 201 5.58 15.66 13.72
N LYS A 202 5.70 16.80 13.04
CA LYS A 202 6.79 17.09 12.09
C LYS A 202 7.93 17.83 12.79
N SER A 203 8.68 17.13 13.64
CA SER A 203 9.82 17.67 14.39
C SER A 203 10.83 16.57 14.65
N ASP A 204 12.12 16.87 14.50
CA ASP A 204 13.21 15.95 14.83
C ASP A 204 13.70 16.13 16.29
N ASN A 205 13.21 17.15 17.00
CA ASN A 205 13.52 17.33 18.41
C ASN A 205 12.75 16.32 19.27
N ALA A 206 13.45 15.30 19.76
CA ALA A 206 12.87 14.21 20.55
C ALA A 206 12.16 14.70 21.84
N GLN A 207 12.66 15.74 22.51
CA GLN A 207 12.02 16.29 23.72
C GLN A 207 10.68 16.97 23.38
N ALA A 208 10.65 17.73 22.29
CA ALA A 208 9.42 18.37 21.81
C ALA A 208 8.39 17.33 21.39
N VAL A 209 8.82 16.26 20.70
CA VAL A 209 7.95 15.13 20.35
C VAL A 209 7.44 14.43 21.60
N ALA A 210 8.30 14.15 22.58
CA ALA A 210 7.92 13.47 23.82
C ALA A 210 6.86 14.26 24.61
N GLU A 211 6.94 15.58 24.64
CA GLU A 211 5.90 16.42 25.25
C GLU A 211 4.55 16.28 24.52
N GLN A 212 4.54 16.32 23.19
CA GLN A 212 3.32 16.12 22.40
C GLN A 212 2.73 14.71 22.62
N VAL A 213 3.58 13.68 22.62
CA VAL A 213 3.14 12.29 22.84
C VAL A 213 2.57 12.13 24.24
N ARG A 214 3.23 12.63 25.29
CA ARG A 214 2.73 12.56 26.68
C ARG A 214 1.37 13.24 26.83
N ARG A 215 1.21 14.45 26.28
CA ARG A 215 -0.06 15.18 26.32
C ARG A 215 -1.18 14.46 25.57
N ALA A 216 -0.91 14.00 24.36
CA ALA A 216 -1.87 13.27 23.55
C ALA A 216 -2.29 11.96 24.24
N ALA A 217 -1.33 11.22 24.79
CA ALA A 217 -1.58 9.99 25.54
C ALA A 217 -2.47 10.26 26.76
N ALA A 218 -2.11 11.25 27.58
CA ALA A 218 -2.91 11.65 28.74
C ALA A 218 -4.35 12.05 28.36
N ALA A 219 -4.54 12.73 27.22
CA ALA A 219 -5.87 13.07 26.73
C ALA A 219 -6.67 11.82 26.31
N ALA A 220 -6.02 10.83 25.68
CA ALA A 220 -6.66 9.59 25.24
C ALA A 220 -6.91 8.60 26.39
N HIS A 221 -6.15 8.71 27.49
CA HIS A 221 -6.29 7.84 28.66
C HIS A 221 -7.72 7.84 29.23
N GLY A 222 -8.29 6.65 29.45
CA GLY A 222 -9.67 6.48 29.91
C GLY A 222 -10.76 6.84 28.88
N SER A 223 -10.39 7.34 27.70
CA SER A 223 -11.32 7.60 26.61
C SER A 223 -11.53 6.36 25.72
N GLN A 224 -12.53 6.41 24.84
CA GLN A 224 -12.73 5.39 23.80
C GLN A 224 -11.86 5.62 22.55
N THR A 225 -11.11 6.72 22.51
CA THR A 225 -10.28 7.10 21.37
C THR A 225 -9.02 6.25 21.31
N ARG A 226 -8.78 5.61 20.18
CA ARG A 226 -7.54 4.87 19.91
C ARG A 226 -6.48 5.81 19.38
N LEU A 227 -5.48 6.11 20.21
CA LEU A 227 -4.37 7.00 19.82
C LEU A 227 -3.20 6.23 19.20
N PHE A 228 -2.84 6.58 17.96
CA PHE A 228 -1.64 6.12 17.29
C PHE A 228 -0.58 7.22 17.21
N ILE A 229 0.69 6.87 17.38
CA ILE A 229 1.82 7.79 17.16
C ILE A 229 2.47 7.48 15.81
N ASN A 230 2.58 8.49 14.95
CA ASN A 230 3.19 8.36 13.63
C ASN A 230 4.71 8.56 13.69
N ASP A 231 5.46 7.63 13.10
CA ASP A 231 6.92 7.60 12.85
C ASP A 231 7.82 7.61 14.11
N HIS A 232 7.45 8.35 15.15
CA HIS A 232 8.23 8.54 16.40
C HIS A 232 8.14 7.36 17.36
N TRP A 233 8.39 6.14 16.86
CA TRP A 233 8.21 4.89 17.58
C TRP A 233 9.10 4.78 18.82
N ARG A 234 10.34 5.30 18.79
CA ARG A 234 11.24 5.32 19.96
C ARG A 234 10.64 6.12 21.10
N VAL A 235 10.19 7.34 20.81
CA VAL A 235 9.53 8.22 21.80
C VAL A 235 8.24 7.59 22.32
N ALA A 236 7.44 6.97 21.44
CA ALA A 236 6.23 6.28 21.84
C ALA A 236 6.52 5.10 22.81
N LEU A 237 7.56 4.32 22.54
CA LEU A 237 8.03 3.25 23.44
C LEU A 237 8.52 3.79 24.77
N ASP A 238 9.34 4.85 24.77
CA ASP A 238 9.88 5.44 25.99
C ASP A 238 8.75 5.96 26.89
N VAL A 239 7.76 6.66 26.30
CA VAL A 239 6.58 7.15 27.03
C VAL A 239 5.73 5.99 27.54
N HIS A 240 5.51 4.95 26.73
CA HIS A 240 4.75 3.78 27.14
C HIS A 240 5.45 3.00 28.26
N ALA A 241 6.77 2.85 28.22
CA ALA A 241 7.53 2.17 29.27
C ALA A 241 7.46 2.92 30.62
N GLN A 242 7.45 4.26 30.58
CA GLN A 242 7.28 5.09 31.78
C GLN A 242 5.86 5.06 32.34
N THR A 243 4.86 4.85 31.49
CA THR A 243 3.45 4.81 31.87
C THR A 243 2.72 3.79 30.99
N PRO A 244 2.73 2.49 31.35
CA PRO A 244 2.13 1.43 30.53
C PRO A 244 0.66 1.66 30.22
N ASP A 245 -0.07 2.28 31.15
CA ASP A 245 -1.48 2.63 30.97
C ASP A 245 -1.68 4.00 30.30
N SER A 246 -0.68 4.62 29.68
CA SER A 246 -0.69 6.02 29.19
C SER A 246 -1.81 6.41 28.21
N GLY A 247 -2.62 5.48 27.71
CA GLY A 247 -3.62 5.75 26.67
C GLY A 247 -3.09 5.64 25.24
N LEU A 248 -1.80 5.33 25.08
CA LEU A 248 -1.21 4.96 23.80
C LEU A 248 -1.77 3.61 23.33
N TYR A 249 -2.40 3.60 22.15
CA TYR A 249 -2.99 2.40 21.58
C TYR A 249 -2.05 1.67 20.60
N GLY A 250 -1.22 2.43 19.89
CA GLY A 250 -0.24 1.88 18.96
C GLY A 250 0.63 2.90 18.25
N ILE A 251 1.38 2.41 17.28
CA ILE A 251 2.31 3.15 16.43
C ILE A 251 1.87 2.97 14.97
N HIS A 252 2.10 3.98 14.14
CA HIS A 252 1.93 3.92 12.69
C HIS A 252 3.26 4.24 12.00
N LEU A 253 3.65 3.41 11.02
CA LEU A 253 4.92 3.54 10.30
C LEU A 253 4.72 3.58 8.78
N GLY A 254 5.59 4.35 8.10
CA GLY A 254 5.82 4.27 6.66
C GLY A 254 6.68 3.07 6.26
N GLN A 255 6.93 2.92 4.95
CA GLN A 255 7.76 1.84 4.42
C GLN A 255 9.23 2.00 4.78
N GLU A 256 9.68 3.25 4.89
CA GLU A 256 11.05 3.63 5.23
C GLU A 256 11.29 3.48 6.74
N ASP A 257 10.32 3.87 7.57
CA ASP A 257 10.45 3.79 9.04
C ASP A 257 10.49 2.34 9.55
N ILE A 258 9.91 1.40 8.79
CA ILE A 258 9.95 -0.03 9.11
C ILE A 258 11.37 -0.58 9.11
N ASP A 259 12.23 -0.08 8.22
CA ASP A 259 13.59 -0.61 8.07
C ASP A 259 14.44 -0.38 9.32
N ASP A 260 14.19 0.73 10.03
CA ASP A 260 14.93 1.10 11.24
C ASP A 260 14.18 0.79 12.55
N ALA A 261 12.90 0.39 12.48
CA ALA A 261 12.07 0.18 13.65
C ALA A 261 12.42 -1.10 14.42
N ASP A 262 12.48 -0.99 15.76
CA ASP A 262 12.53 -2.17 16.62
C ASP A 262 11.13 -2.80 16.75
N LEU A 263 10.75 -3.55 15.71
CA LEU A 263 9.46 -4.23 15.62
C LEU A 263 9.25 -5.24 16.75
N ALA A 264 10.33 -5.82 17.28
CA ALA A 264 10.26 -6.76 18.40
C ALA A 264 9.91 -6.01 19.70
N ALA A 265 10.53 -4.85 19.96
CA ALA A 265 10.20 -4.02 21.11
C ALA A 265 8.77 -3.46 21.04
N ILE A 266 8.31 -2.99 19.87
CA ILE A 266 6.92 -2.55 19.67
C ILE A 266 5.94 -3.67 20.00
N ARG A 267 6.22 -4.89 19.51
CA ARG A 267 5.39 -6.06 19.80
C ARG A 267 5.42 -6.44 21.28
N ALA A 268 6.60 -6.46 21.90
CA ALA A 268 6.77 -6.81 23.31
C ALA A 268 6.08 -5.83 24.26
N ALA A 269 5.98 -4.55 23.86
CA ALA A 269 5.21 -3.54 24.56
C ALA A 269 3.68 -3.73 24.44
N GLY A 270 3.20 -4.70 23.64
CA GLY A 270 1.76 -4.90 23.40
C GLY A 270 1.11 -3.79 22.56
N LEU A 271 1.92 -2.89 21.98
CA LEU A 271 1.45 -1.82 21.13
C LEU A 271 1.03 -2.37 19.76
N ARG A 272 -0.01 -1.75 19.20
CA ARG A 272 -0.49 -2.06 17.85
C ARG A 272 0.38 -1.41 16.79
N LEU A 273 0.49 -2.03 15.64
CA LEU A 273 1.24 -1.49 14.51
C LEU A 273 0.32 -1.29 13.30
N GLY A 274 0.20 -0.04 12.87
CA GLY A 274 -0.34 0.34 11.57
C GLY A 274 0.78 0.54 10.55
N ILE A 275 0.56 0.11 9.31
CA ILE A 275 1.56 0.29 8.24
C ILE A 275 0.92 0.90 7.00
N SER A 276 1.53 1.96 6.46
CA SER A 276 1.16 2.52 5.16
C SER A 276 1.67 1.69 3.98
N THR A 277 0.83 1.49 2.98
CA THR A 277 1.13 0.77 1.74
C THR A 277 0.53 1.45 0.51
N HIS A 278 1.26 1.42 -0.60
CA HIS A 278 0.96 2.20 -1.80
C HIS A 278 0.78 1.34 -3.07
N GLY A 279 0.88 0.01 -2.95
CA GLY A 279 0.73 -0.94 -4.05
C GLY A 279 0.92 -2.39 -3.59
N TYR A 280 0.75 -3.34 -4.51
CA TYR A 280 0.87 -4.77 -4.21
C TYR A 280 2.24 -5.11 -3.62
N ALA A 281 3.33 -4.57 -4.19
CA ALA A 281 4.69 -4.88 -3.73
C ALA A 281 4.90 -4.51 -2.25
N GLU A 282 4.41 -3.34 -1.83
CA GLU A 282 4.51 -2.90 -0.42
C GLU A 282 3.58 -3.70 0.49
N MET A 283 2.34 -3.99 0.04
CA MET A 283 1.41 -4.85 0.77
C MET A 283 2.01 -6.23 1.03
N LEU A 284 2.63 -6.83 0.01
CA LEU A 284 3.29 -8.13 0.10
C LEU A 284 4.55 -8.09 0.96
N ARG A 285 5.32 -6.98 0.93
CA ARG A 285 6.51 -6.81 1.76
C ARG A 285 6.16 -6.85 3.24
N VAL A 286 5.15 -6.11 3.68
CA VAL A 286 4.83 -5.94 5.10
C VAL A 286 3.78 -6.93 5.60
N ALA A 287 3.10 -7.62 4.69
CA ALA A 287 2.12 -8.64 5.02
C ALA A 287 2.66 -9.66 6.06
N PRO A 288 3.85 -10.27 5.87
CA PRO A 288 4.40 -11.25 6.80
C PRO A 288 4.60 -10.75 8.25
N LEU A 289 4.61 -9.43 8.49
CA LEU A 289 4.69 -8.85 9.84
C LEU A 289 3.40 -9.04 10.66
N ASN A 290 2.29 -9.39 10.01
CA ASN A 290 0.95 -9.44 10.62
C ASN A 290 0.64 -8.14 11.40
N PRO A 291 0.66 -6.96 10.75
CA PRO A 291 0.38 -5.70 11.40
C PRO A 291 -1.08 -5.66 11.87
N SER A 292 -1.33 -4.82 12.88
CA SER A 292 -2.66 -4.62 13.45
C SER A 292 -3.66 -4.03 12.45
N TYR A 293 -3.19 -3.26 11.48
CA TYR A 293 -3.94 -2.85 10.28
C TYR A 293 -3.00 -2.45 9.14
N LEU A 294 -3.53 -2.44 7.91
CA LEU A 294 -2.87 -1.85 6.74
C LEU A 294 -3.60 -0.59 6.26
N ALA A 295 -2.86 0.48 6.03
CA ALA A 295 -3.36 1.67 5.38
C ALA A 295 -3.07 1.62 3.88
N LEU A 296 -4.11 1.78 3.07
CA LEU A 296 -4.10 1.82 1.61
C LEU A 296 -4.24 3.27 1.17
N GLY A 297 -3.21 3.83 0.54
CA GLY A 297 -3.26 5.20 0.05
C GLY A 297 -2.04 5.60 -0.77
N ALA A 298 -1.96 6.85 -1.24
CA ALA A 298 -3.02 7.84 -1.20
C ALA A 298 -4.13 7.51 -2.23
N VAL A 299 -5.39 7.42 -1.79
CA VAL A 299 -6.52 7.11 -2.68
C VAL A 299 -6.76 8.24 -3.69
N PHE A 300 -6.79 9.48 -3.22
CA PHE A 300 -6.93 10.69 -4.04
C PHE A 300 -5.71 11.61 -3.89
N ALA A 301 -5.55 12.54 -4.83
CA ALA A 301 -4.50 13.56 -4.76
C ALA A 301 -4.55 14.33 -3.43
N THR A 302 -3.38 14.53 -2.82
CA THR A 302 -3.26 15.22 -1.54
C THR A 302 -1.96 16.00 -1.45
N PRO A 303 -1.97 17.24 -0.91
CA PRO A 303 -0.75 18.00 -0.63
C PRO A 303 -0.09 17.61 0.71
N THR A 304 -0.70 16.71 1.51
CA THR A 304 -0.26 16.42 2.90
C THR A 304 1.10 15.71 2.99
N LYS A 305 1.45 14.91 1.98
CA LYS A 305 2.73 14.20 1.81
C LYS A 305 3.07 14.21 0.32
N THR A 306 4.30 14.57 -0.03
CA THR A 306 4.80 14.40 -1.40
C THR A 306 4.94 12.91 -1.64
N MET A 307 4.11 12.37 -2.54
CA MET A 307 4.12 10.95 -2.85
C MET A 307 4.95 10.68 -4.10
N PRO A 308 5.82 9.66 -4.09
CA PRO A 308 6.52 9.28 -5.31
C PRO A 308 5.59 8.64 -6.32
N THR A 309 4.44 8.10 -5.91
CA THR A 309 3.45 7.41 -6.75
C THR A 309 2.24 8.29 -7.08
N VAL A 310 1.58 7.99 -8.20
CA VAL A 310 0.29 8.61 -8.55
C VAL A 310 -0.79 8.17 -7.54
N PRO A 311 -1.83 8.98 -7.31
CA PRO A 311 -2.98 8.56 -6.51
C PRO A 311 -3.56 7.25 -7.03
N GLN A 312 -3.93 6.36 -6.11
CA GLN A 312 -4.38 5.01 -6.44
C GLN A 312 -5.73 5.00 -7.16
N GLY A 313 -6.63 5.93 -6.80
CA GLY A 313 -8.01 5.94 -7.23
C GLY A 313 -8.84 4.82 -6.59
N LEU A 314 -10.15 4.87 -6.82
CA LEU A 314 -11.09 3.88 -6.25
C LEU A 314 -10.87 2.49 -6.84
N GLY A 315 -10.64 2.33 -8.15
CA GLY A 315 -10.49 0.98 -8.72
C GLY A 315 -9.36 0.18 -8.08
N ARG A 316 -8.20 0.80 -7.86
CA ARG A 316 -7.08 0.12 -7.19
C ARG A 316 -7.36 -0.15 -5.72
N LEU A 317 -7.98 0.79 -5.01
CA LEU A 317 -8.43 0.57 -3.63
C LEU A 317 -9.32 -0.69 -3.54
N PHE A 318 -10.29 -0.84 -4.45
CA PHE A 318 -11.15 -2.01 -4.52
C PHE A 318 -10.36 -3.29 -4.82
N ALA A 319 -9.42 -3.25 -5.77
CA ALA A 319 -8.58 -4.40 -6.10
C ALA A 319 -7.67 -4.82 -4.94
N TYR A 320 -7.05 -3.86 -4.24
CA TYR A 320 -6.22 -4.10 -3.07
C TYR A 320 -7.04 -4.67 -1.91
N ALA A 321 -8.20 -4.09 -1.63
CA ALA A 321 -9.09 -4.57 -0.58
C ALA A 321 -9.67 -5.96 -0.89
N ALA A 322 -9.99 -6.26 -2.15
CA ALA A 322 -10.38 -7.59 -2.59
C ALA A 322 -9.27 -8.62 -2.34
N ALA A 323 -8.05 -8.34 -2.80
CA ALA A 323 -6.90 -9.21 -2.56
C ALA A 323 -6.68 -9.47 -1.07
N MET A 324 -6.56 -8.42 -0.26
CA MET A 324 -6.27 -8.57 1.17
C MET A 324 -7.36 -9.30 1.97
N ARG A 325 -8.62 -9.24 1.56
CA ARG A 325 -9.71 -10.00 2.20
C ARG A 325 -9.57 -11.51 2.03
N THR A 326 -8.92 -11.97 0.96
CA THR A 326 -8.67 -13.40 0.74
C THR A 326 -7.50 -13.94 1.55
N ARG A 327 -6.71 -13.06 2.17
CA ARG A 327 -5.60 -13.44 3.05
C ARG A 327 -6.13 -13.99 4.37
N VAL A 328 -5.41 -14.95 4.97
CA VAL A 328 -5.71 -15.47 6.30
C VAL A 328 -4.49 -15.28 7.24
N PRO A 329 -4.66 -14.59 8.39
CA PRO A 329 -5.80 -13.75 8.73
C PRO A 329 -5.86 -12.49 7.84
N ALA A 330 -7.07 -12.00 7.55
CA ALA A 330 -7.25 -10.74 6.85
C ALA A 330 -7.01 -9.57 7.83
N PRO A 331 -6.11 -8.62 7.52
CA PRO A 331 -5.90 -7.47 8.38
C PRO A 331 -7.05 -6.47 8.23
N PRO A 332 -7.39 -5.72 9.29
CA PRO A 332 -8.17 -4.49 9.16
C PRO A 332 -7.53 -3.56 8.12
N LEU A 333 -8.37 -2.94 7.29
CA LEU A 333 -7.92 -2.05 6.21
C LEU A 333 -8.41 -0.62 6.46
N VAL A 334 -7.50 0.33 6.27
CA VAL A 334 -7.75 1.78 6.38
C VAL A 334 -7.53 2.40 5.01
N ALA A 335 -8.52 3.09 4.44
CA ALA A 335 -8.30 3.93 3.27
C ALA A 335 -7.81 5.33 3.70
N ILE A 336 -6.78 5.87 3.04
CA ILE A 336 -6.25 7.20 3.35
C ILE A 336 -5.83 7.95 2.08
N GLY A 337 -5.86 9.29 2.15
CA GLY A 337 -5.28 10.17 1.14
C GLY A 337 -6.33 10.90 0.32
N GLY A 338 -6.47 12.20 0.58
CA GLY A 338 -7.39 13.09 -0.14
C GLY A 338 -8.88 12.78 0.05
N ILE A 339 -9.24 11.93 1.03
CA ILE A 339 -10.63 11.55 1.30
C ILE A 339 -11.33 12.67 2.10
N ASP A 340 -12.51 13.04 1.64
CA ASP A 340 -13.42 13.98 2.30
C ASP A 340 -14.79 13.33 2.56
N LEU A 341 -15.74 14.13 3.08
CA LEU A 341 -17.09 13.67 3.38
C LEU A 341 -17.84 13.16 2.14
N ALA A 342 -17.64 13.79 0.98
CA ALA A 342 -18.34 13.43 -0.25
C ALA A 342 -17.80 12.14 -0.87
N ALA A 343 -16.49 11.89 -0.76
CA ALA A 343 -15.85 10.68 -1.27
C ALA A 343 -16.02 9.47 -0.34
N MET A 344 -16.24 9.68 0.96
CA MET A 344 -16.27 8.62 1.98
C MET A 344 -17.22 7.45 1.65
N PRO A 345 -18.48 7.65 1.20
CA PRO A 345 -19.38 6.53 0.88
C PRO A 345 -18.80 5.56 -0.16
N ARG A 346 -18.27 6.10 -1.26
CA ARG A 346 -17.66 5.29 -2.33
C ARG A 346 -16.37 4.60 -1.90
N VAL A 347 -15.63 5.20 -0.96
CA VAL A 347 -14.45 4.56 -0.37
C VAL A 347 -14.87 3.36 0.48
N LEU A 348 -15.92 3.51 1.31
CA LEU A 348 -16.40 2.45 2.18
C LEU A 348 -16.94 1.24 1.41
N GLU A 349 -17.54 1.45 0.23
CA GLU A 349 -17.96 0.38 -0.69
C GLU A 349 -16.81 -0.59 -1.08
N SER A 350 -15.55 -0.19 -0.95
CA SER A 350 -14.41 -1.09 -1.19
C SER A 350 -14.27 -2.18 -0.12
N GLY A 351 -15.02 -2.09 0.98
CA GLY A 351 -14.96 -2.99 2.13
C GLY A 351 -13.87 -2.65 3.15
N VAL A 352 -13.28 -1.46 3.09
CA VAL A 352 -12.39 -0.98 4.17
C VAL A 352 -13.20 -0.74 5.45
N GLY A 353 -12.65 -1.13 6.59
CA GLY A 353 -13.29 -0.92 7.89
C GLY A 353 -12.99 0.45 8.51
N CYS A 354 -12.27 1.31 7.80
CA CYS A 354 -11.81 2.60 8.31
C CYS A 354 -11.48 3.57 7.19
N VAL A 355 -11.80 4.84 7.41
CA VAL A 355 -11.45 5.95 6.52
C VAL A 355 -10.65 6.98 7.31
N ALA A 356 -9.41 7.17 6.91
CA ALA A 356 -8.52 8.16 7.50
C ALA A 356 -8.57 9.48 6.74
N VAL A 357 -8.75 10.56 7.49
CA VAL A 357 -8.88 11.93 6.98
C VAL A 357 -7.92 12.87 7.69
N VAL A 358 -7.47 13.90 6.95
CA VAL A 358 -6.64 14.99 7.48
C VAL A 358 -7.43 16.29 7.34
N ARG A 359 -7.49 16.81 6.12
CA ARG A 359 -8.04 18.15 5.82
C ARG A 359 -9.55 18.25 6.03
N ALA A 360 -10.29 17.15 5.85
CA ALA A 360 -11.72 17.11 6.10
C ALA A 360 -12.09 17.48 7.56
N ILE A 361 -11.13 17.38 8.48
CA ILE A 361 -11.26 17.81 9.87
C ILE A 361 -10.41 19.06 10.11
N THR A 362 -9.11 19.03 9.80
CA THR A 362 -8.18 20.09 10.20
C THR A 362 -8.37 21.42 9.47
N GLN A 363 -9.09 21.41 8.34
CA GLN A 363 -9.41 22.62 7.55
C GLN A 363 -10.92 22.90 7.50
N ALA A 364 -11.73 22.22 8.32
CA ALA A 364 -13.15 22.48 8.40
C ALA A 364 -13.43 23.84 9.07
N GLY A 365 -14.37 24.62 8.53
CA GLY A 365 -14.84 25.85 9.18
C GLY A 365 -15.52 25.60 10.53
N ASP A 366 -16.21 24.45 10.65
CA ASP A 366 -16.79 23.95 11.90
C ASP A 366 -16.35 22.49 12.10
N VAL A 367 -15.38 22.30 13.00
CA VAL A 367 -14.78 20.98 13.29
C VAL A 367 -15.78 20.03 13.96
N PRO A 368 -16.51 20.42 15.04
CA PRO A 368 -17.58 19.58 15.59
C PRO A 368 -18.57 19.09 14.53
N ALA A 369 -19.07 19.98 13.66
CA ALA A 369 -20.02 19.61 12.62
C ALA A 369 -19.40 18.65 11.58
N ALA A 370 -18.15 18.89 11.16
CA ALA A 370 -17.44 18.01 10.24
C ALA A 370 -17.22 16.61 10.83
N VAL A 371 -16.79 16.52 12.09
CA VAL A 371 -16.62 15.25 12.80
C VAL A 371 -17.95 14.50 12.90
N GLN A 372 -19.03 15.19 13.29
CA GLN A 372 -20.36 14.60 13.39
C GLN A 372 -20.82 14.05 12.03
N ALA A 373 -20.67 14.81 10.95
CA ALA A 373 -21.05 14.39 9.61
C ALA A 373 -20.28 13.15 9.16
N LEU A 374 -18.94 13.14 9.32
CA LEU A 374 -18.10 12.00 8.96
C LEU A 374 -18.48 10.74 9.76
N GLN A 375 -18.69 10.87 11.08
CA GLN A 375 -19.10 9.74 11.92
C GLN A 375 -20.50 9.23 11.56
N ALA A 376 -21.44 10.12 11.25
CA ALA A 376 -22.79 9.76 10.84
C ALA A 376 -22.80 9.01 9.50
N THR A 377 -22.02 9.48 8.51
CA THR A 377 -21.85 8.81 7.21
C THR A 377 -21.23 7.42 7.38
N PHE A 378 -20.17 7.30 8.18
CA PHE A 378 -19.56 6.00 8.48
C PHE A 378 -20.55 5.04 9.16
N ALA A 379 -21.26 5.51 10.18
CA ALA A 379 -22.23 4.69 10.91
C ALA A 379 -23.44 4.28 10.04
N ALA A 380 -23.85 5.12 9.09
CA ALA A 380 -24.90 4.78 8.13
C ALA A 380 -24.45 3.63 7.20
N HIS A 381 -23.21 3.66 6.71
CA HIS A 381 -22.65 2.57 5.90
C HIS A 381 -22.56 1.25 6.68
N VAL A 382 -22.07 1.28 7.93
CA VAL A 382 -21.95 0.06 8.74
C VAL A 382 -23.31 -0.61 9.05
N ARG A 383 -24.41 0.16 9.04
CA ARG A 383 -25.76 -0.38 9.28
C ARG A 383 -26.45 -0.92 8.03
N ALA A 384 -25.99 -0.52 6.84
CA ALA A 384 -26.52 -0.97 5.56
C ALA A 384 -25.93 -2.33 5.18
#